data_AF-A0A1B6G123-F1
#
_entry.id   AF-A0A1B6G123-F1
#
_cell.length_a   1.000
_cell.length_b   1.000
_cell.length_c   1.000
_cell.angle_alpha   90.00
_cell.angle_beta   90.00
_cell.angle_gamma   90.00
#
_symmetry.space_group_name_H-M   'P 1'
#
loop_
_entity.id
_entity.type
_entity.pdbx_description
1 polymer ?
#
loop_
_entity_poly.entity_id
_entity_poly.type
_entity_poly.pdbx_seq_one_letter_code
_entity_poly.pdbx_strand_id
1 'polypeptide(L)'
;TEFNVEPNLPLTEKLTVNSKLNIIEKLFENQVIGPEAFAIYNNELYTTLLNGDIVKIDKNDKLTKVQFQDNTIGRSRPLGITFDENGTMYVCDAFKGIWMKEKSSETVTYLIKAS
;
A
#
# COMPACT_ATOMS: atom_id res chain seq x y z
N THR A 1 20.29 -20.97 40.85
CA THR A 1 20.98 -19.82 40.24
C THR A 1 19.95 -18.71 40.12
N GLU A 2 20.12 -17.61 40.86
CA GLU A 2 19.21 -16.47 40.76
C GLU A 2 19.60 -15.62 39.55
N PHE A 3 18.62 -15.28 38.73
CA PHE A 3 18.81 -14.38 37.59
C PHE A 3 18.54 -12.95 38.06
N ASN A 4 19.55 -12.09 37.95
CA ASN A 4 19.41 -10.65 38.15
C ASN A 4 19.19 -9.99 36.79
N VAL A 5 18.06 -9.30 36.63
CA VAL A 5 17.71 -8.60 35.38
C VAL A 5 17.86 -7.11 35.64
N GLU A 6 18.65 -6.43 34.81
CA GLU A 6 18.79 -4.98 34.93
C GLU A 6 17.44 -4.27 34.71
N PRO A 7 17.16 -3.20 35.47
CA PRO A 7 15.94 -2.44 35.30
C PRO A 7 15.91 -1.73 33.95
N ASN A 8 14.69 -1.55 33.41
CA ASN A 8 14.50 -0.81 32.17
C ASN A 8 15.01 0.63 32.27
N LEU A 9 15.56 1.14 31.17
CA LEU A 9 15.96 2.55 31.06
C LEU A 9 14.76 3.49 31.30
N PRO A 10 14.95 4.59 32.04
CA PRO A 10 13.90 5.57 32.27
C PRO A 10 13.56 6.32 30.96
N LEU A 11 12.27 6.62 30.77
CA LEU A 11 11.75 7.33 29.60
C LEU A 11 11.98 8.86 29.72
N THR A 12 13.22 9.30 29.62
CA THR A 12 13.63 10.72 29.72
C THR A 12 13.99 11.31 28.35
N GLU A 13 13.99 12.65 28.27
CA GLU A 13 14.37 13.42 27.08
C GLU A 13 13.63 12.98 25.80
N LYS A 14 14.34 12.36 24.85
CA LYS A 14 13.80 11.87 23.57
C LYS A 14 12.78 10.74 23.74
N LEU A 15 12.83 10.05 24.88
CA LEU A 15 11.94 8.93 25.22
C LEU A 15 10.75 9.36 26.08
N THR A 16 10.65 10.64 26.45
CA THR A 16 9.53 11.12 27.25
C THR A 16 8.20 10.84 26.56
N VAL A 17 7.25 10.32 27.35
CA VAL A 17 5.88 10.04 26.91
C VAL A 17 5.32 11.29 26.24
N ASN A 18 4.79 11.13 25.03
CA ASN A 18 4.23 12.22 24.25
C ASN A 18 2.97 11.74 23.52
N SER A 19 2.18 12.70 23.06
CA SER A 19 0.90 12.48 22.40
C SER A 19 0.94 12.80 20.91
N LYS A 20 2.13 12.82 20.28
CA LYS A 20 2.29 13.22 18.87
C LYS A 20 1.49 12.34 17.91
N LEU A 21 1.26 11.08 18.28
CA LEU A 21 0.48 10.10 17.52
C LEU A 21 -0.95 9.94 18.05
N ASN A 22 -1.41 10.77 18.99
CA ASN A 22 -2.79 10.72 19.48
C ASN A 22 -3.79 11.37 18.51
N ILE A 23 -3.29 12.10 17.52
CA ILE A 23 -4.10 12.77 16.50
C ILE A 23 -3.96 11.94 15.21
N ILE A 24 -4.71 10.84 15.14
CA ILE A 24 -4.81 10.00 13.94
C ILE A 24 -6.26 10.02 13.52
N GLU A 25 -6.50 10.40 12.27
CA GLU A 25 -7.79 10.25 11.61
C GLU A 25 -7.80 8.94 10.82
N LYS A 26 -8.91 8.20 10.90
CA LYS A 26 -9.14 7.02 10.06
C LYS A 26 -9.95 7.43 8.84
N LEU A 27 -9.30 7.45 7.68
CA LEU A 27 -9.97 7.69 6.41
C LEU A 27 -10.63 6.41 5.88
N PHE A 28 -11.80 6.55 5.26
CA PHE A 28 -12.50 5.47 4.54
C PHE A 28 -12.78 4.21 5.36
N GLU A 29 -13.00 4.35 6.67
CA GLU A 29 -13.33 3.23 7.56
C GLU A 29 -14.59 2.51 7.03
N ASN A 30 -14.51 1.17 6.93
CA ASN A 30 -15.53 0.30 6.35
C ASN A 30 -15.79 0.46 4.84
N GLN A 31 -15.03 1.29 4.12
CA GLN A 31 -15.15 1.45 2.66
C GLN A 31 -14.05 0.70 1.88
N VAL A 32 -12.87 0.56 2.47
CA VAL A 32 -11.75 -0.22 1.93
C VAL A 32 -11.43 -1.39 2.85
N ILE A 33 -10.91 -2.48 2.28
CA ILE A 33 -10.55 -3.68 3.02
C ILE A 33 -9.09 -4.08 2.77
N GLY A 34 -8.35 -4.25 3.87
CA GLY A 34 -6.98 -4.75 3.87
C GLY A 34 -6.04 -4.00 2.93
N PRO A 35 -5.75 -2.71 3.16
CA PRO A 35 -4.67 -2.03 2.47
C PRO A 35 -3.33 -2.72 2.81
N GLU A 36 -2.56 -3.15 1.80
CA GLU A 36 -1.32 -3.93 2.00
C GLU A 36 -0.05 -3.14 1.69
N ALA A 37 -0.08 -2.32 0.64
CA ALA A 37 1.03 -1.48 0.23
C ALA A 37 0.51 -0.15 -0.32
N PHE A 38 1.34 0.90 -0.21
CA PHE A 38 1.01 2.21 -0.76
C PHE A 38 2.19 2.83 -1.53
N ALA A 39 1.88 3.73 -2.44
CA ALA A 39 2.84 4.60 -3.13
C ALA A 39 2.23 5.99 -3.32
N ILE A 40 3.08 7.02 -3.34
CA ILE A 40 2.67 8.39 -3.65
C ILE A 40 3.18 8.73 -5.05
N TYR A 41 2.28 9.17 -5.91
CA TYR A 41 2.62 9.61 -7.26
C TYR A 41 1.72 10.77 -7.67
N ASN A 42 2.29 11.86 -8.20
CA ASN A 42 1.57 13.09 -8.56
C ASN A 42 0.63 13.63 -7.47
N ASN A 43 1.10 13.64 -6.21
CA ASN A 43 0.33 14.09 -5.04
C ASN A 43 -0.96 13.28 -4.78
N GLU A 44 -1.08 12.07 -5.35
CA GLU A 44 -2.12 11.12 -5.04
C GLU A 44 -1.51 9.93 -4.29
N LEU A 45 -2.22 9.42 -3.29
CA LEU A 45 -1.85 8.19 -2.58
C LEU A 45 -2.53 7.01 -3.28
N TYR A 46 -1.76 6.02 -3.68
CA TYR A 46 -2.26 4.76 -4.22
C TYR A 46 -2.10 3.68 -3.17
N THR A 47 -3.08 2.80 -3.03
CA THR A 47 -2.98 1.63 -2.15
C THR A 47 -3.56 0.38 -2.82
N THR A 48 -2.93 -0.75 -2.55
CA THR A 48 -3.39 -2.08 -2.96
C THR A 48 -4.30 -2.66 -1.88
N LEU A 49 -5.35 -3.39 -2.26
CA LEU A 49 -6.38 -3.91 -1.35
C LEU A 49 -6.45 -5.45 -1.35
N LEU A 50 -7.05 -6.01 -0.29
CA LEU A 50 -7.23 -7.45 -0.10
C LEU A 50 -8.03 -8.14 -1.20
N ASN A 51 -9.01 -7.45 -1.75
CA ASN A 51 -9.85 -7.98 -2.83
C ASN A 51 -9.16 -7.96 -4.21
N GLY A 52 -7.91 -7.50 -4.31
CA GLY A 52 -7.19 -7.37 -5.57
C GLY A 52 -7.26 -5.99 -6.21
N ASP A 53 -8.04 -5.07 -5.64
CA ASP A 53 -8.20 -3.74 -6.21
C ASP A 53 -7.00 -2.84 -5.89
N ILE A 54 -6.79 -1.86 -6.76
CA ILE A 54 -5.92 -0.72 -6.49
C ILE A 54 -6.83 0.50 -6.48
N VAL A 55 -6.72 1.29 -5.41
CA VAL A 55 -7.47 2.55 -5.27
C VAL A 55 -6.49 3.69 -5.09
N LYS A 56 -6.93 4.90 -5.43
CA LYS A 56 -6.20 6.13 -5.17
C LYS A 56 -7.04 7.11 -4.37
N ILE A 57 -6.35 7.93 -3.57
CA ILE A 57 -6.90 9.01 -2.76
C ILE A 57 -6.27 10.29 -3.29
N ASP A 58 -7.11 11.21 -3.76
CA ASP A 58 -6.66 12.52 -4.21
C ASP A 58 -6.52 13.52 -3.05
N LYS A 59 -6.04 14.72 -3.35
CA LYS A 59 -5.85 15.81 -2.37
C LYS A 59 -7.12 16.31 -1.67
N ASN A 60 -8.30 15.87 -2.10
CA ASN A 60 -9.60 16.23 -1.53
C ASN A 60 -10.25 15.03 -0.81
N ASP A 61 -9.45 14.03 -0.43
CA ASP A 61 -9.90 12.78 0.20
C ASP A 61 -10.95 12.03 -0.64
N LYS A 62 -10.81 12.06 -1.98
CA LYS A 62 -11.65 11.27 -2.86
C LYS A 62 -11.01 9.93 -3.17
N LEU A 63 -11.66 8.85 -2.72
CA LEU A 63 -11.29 7.48 -3.08
C LEU A 63 -11.80 7.12 -4.48
N THR A 64 -10.90 6.65 -5.35
CA THR A 64 -11.24 6.20 -6.71
C THR A 64 -10.54 4.88 -7.04
N LYS A 65 -11.27 3.91 -7.59
CA LYS A 65 -10.67 2.66 -8.09
C LYS A 65 -9.86 2.92 -9.36
N VAL A 66 -8.64 2.40 -9.42
CA VAL A 66 -7.81 2.41 -10.62
C VAL A 66 -8.35 1.36 -11.59
N GLN A 67 -8.72 1.80 -12.79
CA GLN A 67 -9.25 0.92 -13.84
C GLN A 67 -8.11 0.35 -14.68
N PHE A 68 -8.18 -0.95 -14.95
CA PHE A 68 -7.31 -1.65 -15.88
C PHE A 68 -7.98 -2.93 -16.37
N GLN A 69 -7.71 -3.27 -17.63
CA GLN A 69 -8.13 -4.49 -18.27
C GLN A 69 -7.09 -5.56 -17.99
N ASP A 70 -7.50 -6.54 -17.19
CA ASP A 70 -6.73 -7.74 -16.95
C ASP A 70 -7.55 -8.93 -17.44
N ASN A 71 -7.05 -9.59 -18.47
CA ASN A 71 -7.68 -10.77 -19.06
C ASN A 71 -7.56 -12.00 -18.16
N THR A 72 -6.87 -11.90 -17.02
CA THR A 72 -6.78 -12.96 -16.01
C THR A 72 -7.91 -12.81 -14.98
N ILE A 73 -8.87 -13.73 -15.04
CA ILE A 73 -10.06 -13.68 -14.17
C ILE A 73 -9.68 -14.10 -12.74
N GLY A 74 -9.98 -13.22 -11.77
CA GLY A 74 -10.54 -13.63 -10.47
C GLY A 74 -9.59 -13.98 -9.31
N ARG A 75 -8.26 -13.81 -9.41
CA ARG A 75 -7.35 -14.00 -8.27
C ARG A 75 -6.21 -13.00 -8.30
N SER A 76 -6.35 -11.89 -7.57
CA SER A 76 -5.31 -10.88 -7.40
C SER A 76 -5.12 -10.63 -5.91
N ARG A 77 -3.87 -10.53 -5.46
CA ARG A 77 -3.51 -10.12 -4.10
C ARG A 77 -2.25 -9.27 -4.19
N PRO A 78 -2.38 -7.99 -4.59
CA PRO A 78 -1.26 -7.09 -4.74
C PRO A 78 -0.69 -6.71 -3.37
N LEU A 79 0.55 -7.11 -3.12
CA LEU A 79 1.30 -6.93 -1.87
C LEU A 79 2.36 -5.82 -1.97
N GLY A 80 2.60 -5.29 -3.16
CA GLY A 80 3.55 -4.21 -3.40
C GLY A 80 3.15 -3.37 -4.59
N ILE A 81 3.44 -2.07 -4.52
CA ILE A 81 3.19 -1.10 -5.59
C ILE A 81 4.30 -0.05 -5.61
N THR A 82 4.73 0.36 -6.80
CA THR A 82 5.63 1.50 -6.98
C THR A 82 5.39 2.15 -8.35
N PHE A 83 5.95 3.34 -8.54
CA PHE A 83 5.92 4.09 -9.79
C PHE A 83 7.34 4.42 -10.24
N ASP A 84 7.58 4.41 -11.56
CA ASP A 84 8.77 5.03 -12.14
C ASP A 84 8.55 6.52 -12.45
N GLU A 85 9.60 7.18 -12.92
CA GLU A 85 9.60 8.59 -13.32
C GLU A 85 8.64 8.90 -14.47
N ASN A 86 8.34 7.91 -15.32
CA ASN A 86 7.39 8.04 -16.44
C ASN A 86 5.94 7.86 -15.99
N GLY A 87 5.70 7.48 -14.73
CA GLY A 87 4.39 7.17 -14.20
C GLY A 87 3.88 5.77 -14.56
N THR A 88 4.76 4.86 -14.95
CA THR A 88 4.44 3.44 -15.05
C THR A 88 4.26 2.90 -13.64
N MET A 89 3.13 2.25 -13.40
CA MET A 89 2.83 1.57 -12.15
C MET A 89 3.35 0.13 -12.23
N TYR A 90 4.12 -0.31 -11.25
CA TYR A 90 4.57 -1.68 -11.08
C TYR A 90 3.93 -2.28 -9.85
N VAL A 91 3.44 -3.51 -9.97
CA VAL A 91 2.70 -4.19 -8.92
C VAL A 91 3.28 -5.59 -8.73
N CYS A 92 3.55 -5.92 -7.47
CA CYS A 92 3.91 -7.27 -7.05
C CYS A 92 2.67 -7.92 -6.46
N ASP A 93 2.19 -8.99 -7.08
CA ASP A 93 0.96 -9.68 -6.72
C ASP A 93 1.24 -11.16 -6.44
N ALA A 94 0.70 -11.66 -5.33
CA ALA A 94 0.96 -13.01 -4.86
C ALA A 94 0.42 -14.12 -5.80
N PHE A 95 -0.61 -13.82 -6.59
CA PHE A 95 -1.24 -14.77 -7.52
C PHE A 95 -0.91 -14.50 -8.98
N LYS A 96 -0.44 -13.30 -9.30
CA LYS A 96 -0.18 -12.84 -10.67
C LYS A 96 1.30 -12.65 -11.00
N GLY A 97 2.16 -12.56 -9.99
CA GLY A 97 3.58 -12.25 -10.13
C GLY A 97 3.80 -10.75 -10.23
N ILE A 98 4.79 -10.34 -11.02
CA ILE A 98 5.13 -8.92 -11.22
C ILE A 98 4.57 -8.46 -12.55
N TRP A 99 3.76 -7.40 -12.52
CA TRP A 99 3.18 -6.79 -13.70
C TRP A 99 3.27 -5.27 -13.64
N MET A 100 3.16 -4.64 -14.80
CA MET A 100 3.20 -3.19 -14.94
C MET A 100 2.02 -2.67 -15.76
N LYS A 101 1.70 -1.40 -15.55
CA LYS A 101 0.71 -0.66 -16.32
C LYS A 101 1.24 0.74 -16.60
N GLU A 102 1.35 1.07 -17.88
CA GLU A 102 1.67 2.43 -18.32
C GLU A 102 0.49 3.37 -18.05
N LYS A 103 0.79 4.65 -17.81
CA LYS A 103 -0.22 5.68 -17.50
C LYS A 103 -1.31 5.78 -18.58
N SER A 104 -0.94 5.71 -19.86
CA SER A 104 -1.84 5.83 -21.01
C SER A 104 -2.52 4.53 -21.43
N SER A 105 -2.10 3.38 -20.89
CA SER A 105 -2.62 2.08 -21.26
C SER A 105 -3.67 1.61 -20.26
N GLU A 106 -4.76 1.02 -20.75
CA GLU A 106 -5.68 0.27 -19.90
C GLU A 106 -5.24 -1.18 -19.70
N THR A 107 -4.38 -1.70 -20.56
CA THR A 107 -3.90 -3.09 -20.50
C THR A 107 -2.67 -3.21 -19.60
N VAL A 108 -2.61 -4.31 -18.84
CA VAL A 108 -1.45 -4.66 -18.00
C VAL A 108 -0.46 -5.56 -18.76
N THR A 109 0.83 -5.41 -18.48
CA THR A 109 1.91 -6.26 -19.01
C THR A 109 2.56 -7.04 -17.88
N TYR A 110 2.64 -8.36 -18.02
CA TYR A 110 3.28 -9.24 -17.04
C TYR A 110 4.78 -9.33 -17.30
N LEU A 111 5.58 -8.92 -16.32
CA LEU A 111 7.05 -9.03 -16.35
C LEU A 111 7.49 -10.41 -15.84
N ILE A 112 6.85 -10.88 -14.78
CA ILE A 112 7.03 -12.21 -14.19
C ILE A 112 5.65 -12.76 -13.89
N LYS A 113 5.30 -13.93 -14.41
CA LYS A 113 4.04 -14.60 -14.05
C LYS A 113 4.27 -15.46 -12.81
N ALA A 114 3.31 -15.47 -11.89
CA ALA A 114 3.29 -16.48 -10.84
C ALA A 114 3.15 -17.88 -11.47
N SER A 115 3.81 -18.88 -10.88
CA SER A 115 3.80 -20.28 -11.29
C SER A 115 2.57 -21.02 -10.80
#